data_AF-A0A351R7D8-F1
#
_entry.id   AF-A0A351R7D8-F1
#
_cell.length_a   1.000
_cell.length_b   1.000
_cell.length_c   1.000
_cell.angle_alpha   90.00
_cell.angle_beta   90.00
_cell.angle_gamma   90.00
#
_symmetry.space_group_name_H-M   'P 1'
#
loop_
_entity.id
_entity.type
_entity.pdbx_description
1 polymer ?
#
loop_
_entity_poly.entity_id
_entity_poly.type
_entity_poly.pdbx_seq_one_letter_code
_entity_poly.pdbx_strand_id
1 'polypeptide(L)'
;MKRLHFTKCRTSLLAVLLAFSVAFVPVPPISDTSSDSAALITTAQAAQKNTKDRFSIKEVPKYNGKSSVAVHGNKPYFTSREKQNTNTFESYHKLDKLGRCGVAYANVSKDTMPTEARGEIGQIRPSGWHTVKYTGVVDGNYLYNRCHLIAYCLTAENANKKNLITGTRYMNNEGMLPYEEKTARYIDKTNNHVLYRVTPVFEGSNLVASGVLMEAYSVEDQGKGICFCTYCYNVQPGVAIDYATGDSHLNGKNNQNSHNSSAKEHASAVYILNTNTKKFHKPDCYSVKQMSSKNRKKYKGLRKKLIKDGYSPCKNCNP
;
A
#
# COMPACT_ATOMS: atom_id res chain seq x y z
N MET A 1 38.60 -38.10 11.98
CA MET A 1 37.26 -37.63 11.53
C MET A 1 37.08 -38.05 10.08
N LYS A 2 36.13 -38.94 9.81
CA LYS A 2 35.89 -39.54 8.49
C LYS A 2 35.29 -38.50 7.53
N ARG A 3 35.97 -38.25 6.40
CA ARG A 3 35.42 -37.53 5.23
C ARG A 3 34.56 -38.51 4.43
N LEU A 4 33.30 -38.17 4.19
CA LEU A 4 32.42 -38.91 3.29
C LEU A 4 32.37 -38.20 1.93
N HIS A 5 32.78 -38.93 0.89
CA HIS A 5 32.69 -38.56 -0.51
C HIS A 5 31.25 -38.68 -1.02
N PHE A 6 30.75 -37.62 -1.67
CA PHE A 6 29.54 -37.67 -2.51
C PHE A 6 29.95 -38.06 -3.94
N THR A 7 29.53 -39.25 -4.38
CA THR A 7 29.61 -39.68 -5.78
C THR A 7 28.34 -39.27 -6.54
N LYS A 8 28.54 -38.50 -7.62
CA LYS A 8 27.52 -38.18 -8.63
C LYS A 8 27.25 -39.41 -9.49
N CYS A 9 26.01 -39.86 -9.61
CA CYS A 9 25.60 -40.84 -10.62
C CYS A 9 24.88 -40.13 -11.77
N ARG A 10 25.43 -40.27 -12.99
CA ARG A 10 24.90 -39.72 -14.24
C ARG A 10 23.97 -40.75 -14.89
N THR A 11 22.80 -40.26 -15.31
CA THR A 11 22.03 -40.59 -16.52
C THR A 11 22.30 -41.91 -17.28
N SER A 12 21.23 -42.70 -17.47
CA SER A 12 21.03 -43.52 -18.68
C SER A 12 19.61 -43.34 -19.19
N LEU A 13 19.50 -42.92 -20.46
CA LEU A 13 18.29 -42.95 -21.28
C LEU A 13 17.96 -44.41 -21.64
N LEU A 14 16.71 -44.83 -21.48
CA LEU A 14 16.13 -45.91 -22.27
C LEU A 14 14.86 -45.39 -22.95
N ALA A 15 14.90 -45.40 -24.28
CA ALA A 15 13.75 -45.15 -25.14
C ALA A 15 12.96 -46.45 -25.29
N VAL A 16 11.66 -46.42 -24.95
CA VAL A 16 10.72 -47.51 -25.24
C VAL A 16 9.77 -47.01 -26.32
N LEU A 17 9.91 -47.59 -27.51
CA LEU A 17 8.96 -47.50 -28.62
C LEU A 17 7.77 -48.42 -28.31
N LEU A 18 6.57 -47.85 -28.17
CA LEU A 18 5.31 -48.58 -28.12
C LEU A 18 4.42 -48.12 -29.28
N ALA A 19 4.02 -49.11 -30.08
CA ALA A 19 3.27 -48.97 -31.31
C ALA A 19 1.86 -48.42 -31.08
N PHE A 20 1.45 -47.48 -31.93
CA PHE A 20 0.05 -47.04 -32.06
C PHE A 20 -0.73 -48.08 -32.89
N SER A 21 -1.59 -48.87 -32.25
CA SER A 21 -2.70 -49.54 -32.93
C SER A 21 -3.96 -48.68 -32.77
N VAL A 22 -4.46 -48.15 -33.88
CA VAL A 22 -5.66 -47.32 -33.92
C VAL A 22 -6.86 -48.25 -34.08
N ALA A 23 -7.51 -48.59 -32.98
CA ALA A 23 -8.82 -49.23 -33.02
C ALA A 23 -9.88 -48.14 -33.20
N PHE A 24 -10.54 -48.13 -34.36
CA PHE A 24 -11.70 -47.31 -34.66
C PHE A 24 -12.86 -47.74 -33.73
N VAL A 25 -13.24 -46.88 -32.78
CA VAL A 25 -14.47 -47.04 -32.00
C VAL A 25 -15.56 -46.22 -32.69
N PRO A 26 -16.73 -46.79 -33.02
CA PRO A 26 -17.80 -46.04 -33.67
C PRO A 26 -18.42 -45.04 -32.68
N VAL A 27 -18.50 -43.78 -33.11
CA VAL A 27 -19.16 -42.68 -32.40
C VAL A 27 -20.68 -42.85 -32.53
N PRO A 28 -21.47 -42.88 -31.44
CA PRO A 28 -22.93 -42.84 -31.53
C PRO A 28 -23.42 -41.43 -31.90
N PRO A 29 -24.58 -41.30 -32.56
CA PRO A 29 -25.07 -40.02 -33.05
C PRO A 29 -25.47 -39.10 -31.89
N ILE A 30 -25.13 -37.82 -32.04
CA ILE A 30 -25.48 -36.72 -31.14
C ILE A 30 -27.01 -36.62 -31.11
N SER A 31 -27.58 -36.83 -29.92
CA SER A 31 -28.95 -36.44 -29.61
C SER A 31 -28.89 -35.12 -28.84
N ASP A 32 -29.47 -34.08 -29.44
CA ASP A 32 -29.72 -32.79 -28.81
C ASP A 32 -30.52 -32.99 -27.52
N THR A 33 -29.87 -32.83 -26.36
CA THR A 33 -30.56 -32.54 -25.12
C THR A 33 -29.79 -31.49 -24.32
N SER A 34 -30.54 -30.44 -23.99
CA SER A 34 -30.16 -29.17 -23.39
C SER A 34 -29.78 -29.28 -21.90
N SER A 35 -28.65 -29.90 -21.56
CA SER A 35 -28.21 -30.02 -20.16
C SER A 35 -27.00 -29.16 -19.76
N ASP A 36 -26.28 -28.53 -20.68
CA ASP A 36 -25.08 -27.75 -20.34
C ASP A 36 -25.34 -26.32 -19.85
N SER A 37 -26.52 -25.75 -20.12
CA SER A 37 -26.87 -24.42 -19.61
C SER A 37 -27.19 -24.44 -18.11
N ALA A 38 -27.72 -25.54 -17.56
CA ALA A 38 -28.04 -25.62 -16.13
C ALA A 38 -26.78 -25.75 -15.26
N ALA A 39 -25.74 -26.45 -15.71
CA ALA A 39 -24.47 -26.58 -14.98
C ALA A 39 -23.66 -25.28 -14.97
N LEU A 40 -23.68 -24.51 -16.07
CA LEU A 40 -23.07 -23.18 -16.17
C LEU A 40 -23.84 -22.11 -15.37
N ILE A 41 -25.18 -22.18 -15.35
CA ILE A 41 -26.00 -21.28 -14.53
C ILE A 41 -25.83 -21.59 -13.03
N THR A 42 -25.67 -22.86 -12.65
CA THR A 42 -25.46 -23.26 -11.24
C THR A 42 -24.09 -22.83 -10.71
N THR A 43 -23.04 -22.84 -11.54
CA THR A 43 -21.71 -22.33 -11.16
C THR A 43 -21.65 -20.81 -11.11
N ALA A 44 -22.36 -20.10 -12.02
CA ALA A 44 -22.48 -18.64 -11.97
C ALA A 44 -23.34 -18.15 -10.79
N GLN A 45 -24.39 -18.89 -10.41
CA GLN A 45 -25.22 -18.60 -9.23
C GLN A 45 -24.53 -18.99 -7.91
N ALA A 46 -23.69 -20.02 -7.90
CA ALA A 46 -22.84 -20.34 -6.75
C ALA A 46 -21.71 -19.31 -6.53
N ALA A 47 -21.20 -18.68 -7.60
CA ALA A 47 -20.26 -17.56 -7.51
C ALA A 47 -20.92 -16.24 -7.05
N GLN A 48 -22.25 -16.15 -7.07
CA GLN A 48 -23.02 -15.01 -6.54
C GLN A 48 -23.59 -15.23 -5.13
N LYS A 49 -23.37 -16.40 -4.51
CA LYS A 49 -23.85 -16.69 -3.16
C LYS A 49 -22.80 -16.25 -2.13
N ASN A 50 -23.13 -15.15 -1.43
CA ASN A 50 -22.41 -14.49 -0.33
C ASN A 50 -21.17 -13.63 -0.69
N THR A 51 -21.43 -12.44 -1.23
CA THR A 51 -20.49 -11.29 -1.12
C THR A 51 -20.21 -10.87 0.33
N LYS A 52 -20.95 -11.41 1.31
CA LYS A 52 -20.84 -11.08 2.74
C LYS A 52 -19.55 -11.59 3.41
N ASP A 53 -18.86 -12.57 2.81
CA ASP A 53 -17.69 -13.23 3.41
C ASP A 53 -16.35 -12.67 2.91
N ARG A 54 -16.37 -11.57 2.14
CA ARG A 54 -15.16 -10.90 1.65
C ARG A 54 -15.26 -9.40 1.86
N PHE A 55 -14.16 -8.80 2.31
CA PHE A 55 -14.08 -7.35 2.46
C PHE A 55 -14.30 -6.63 1.12
N SER A 56 -15.10 -5.57 1.16
CA SER A 56 -15.34 -4.65 0.05
C SER A 56 -15.11 -3.22 0.52
N ILE A 57 -14.25 -2.47 -0.19
CA ILE A 57 -14.00 -1.05 0.10
C ILE A 57 -15.27 -0.19 0.05
N LYS A 58 -16.31 -0.63 -0.68
CA LYS A 58 -17.60 0.06 -0.74
C LYS A 58 -18.35 0.07 0.60
N GLU A 59 -18.01 -0.82 1.52
CA GLU A 59 -18.59 -0.90 2.86
C GLU A 59 -17.93 0.08 3.84
N VAL A 60 -16.78 0.66 3.48
CA VAL A 60 -16.08 1.64 4.29
C VAL A 60 -16.72 3.01 4.08
N PRO A 61 -17.23 3.66 5.14
CA PRO A 61 -17.70 5.03 5.05
C PRO A 61 -16.61 5.99 4.54
N LYS A 62 -17.01 7.13 3.98
CA LYS A 62 -16.04 8.20 3.70
C LYS A 62 -15.42 8.69 5.01
N TYR A 63 -14.13 9.03 4.96
CA TYR A 63 -13.42 9.62 6.10
C TYR A 63 -14.18 10.83 6.64
N ASN A 64 -14.42 10.83 7.95
CA ASN A 64 -15.23 11.82 8.66
C ASN A 64 -14.48 12.48 9.83
N GLY A 65 -13.15 12.41 9.82
CA GLY A 65 -12.29 12.90 10.91
C GLY A 65 -11.72 11.79 11.79
N LYS A 66 -12.35 10.61 11.86
CA LYS A 66 -11.86 9.48 12.67
C LYS A 66 -10.76 8.70 11.94
N SER A 67 -9.65 8.42 12.64
CA SER A 67 -8.48 7.69 12.09
C SER A 67 -8.82 6.27 11.62
N SER A 68 -9.86 5.67 12.17
CA SER A 68 -10.33 4.35 11.82
C SER A 68 -11.85 4.22 11.93
N VAL A 69 -12.39 3.14 11.38
CA VAL A 69 -13.82 2.79 11.48
C VAL A 69 -13.98 1.27 11.59
N ALA A 70 -14.86 0.83 12.50
CA ALA A 70 -15.25 -0.57 12.56
C ALA A 70 -16.03 -0.96 11.29
N VAL A 71 -15.69 -2.09 10.70
CA VAL A 71 -16.37 -2.66 9.52
C VAL A 71 -16.83 -4.07 9.85
N HIS A 72 -17.73 -4.63 9.04
CA HIS A 72 -18.25 -5.99 9.24
C HIS A 72 -18.79 -6.25 10.67
N GLY A 73 -19.45 -5.24 11.27
CA GLY A 73 -19.92 -5.34 12.67
C GLY A 73 -18.79 -5.55 13.69
N ASN A 74 -17.59 -5.07 13.38
CA ASN A 74 -16.36 -5.26 14.12
C ASN A 74 -15.94 -6.73 14.30
N LYS A 75 -16.38 -7.63 13.40
CA LYS A 75 -16.04 -9.06 13.43
C LYS A 75 -15.06 -9.40 12.32
N PRO A 76 -13.97 -10.13 12.58
CA PRO A 76 -13.01 -10.48 11.55
C PRO A 76 -13.54 -11.59 10.64
N TYR A 77 -13.04 -11.64 9.40
CA TYR A 77 -13.40 -12.61 8.37
C TYR A 77 -12.65 -13.95 8.54
N PHE A 78 -12.06 -14.23 9.71
CA PHE A 78 -11.42 -15.52 9.97
C PHE A 78 -12.45 -16.65 9.94
N THR A 79 -12.12 -17.70 9.20
CA THR A 79 -12.88 -18.95 9.15
C THR A 79 -12.86 -19.65 10.50
N SER A 80 -13.84 -20.53 10.74
CA SER A 80 -13.88 -21.34 11.96
C SER A 80 -12.62 -22.21 12.14
N ARG A 81 -12.01 -22.65 11.02
CA ARG A 81 -10.75 -23.40 11.04
C ARG A 81 -9.58 -22.55 11.51
N GLU A 82 -9.45 -21.33 10.98
CA GLU A 82 -8.40 -20.40 11.39
C GLU A 82 -8.53 -20.10 12.89
N LYS A 83 -9.76 -19.83 13.37
CA LYS A 83 -10.08 -19.55 14.78
C LYS A 83 -9.76 -20.68 15.77
N GLN A 84 -9.39 -21.87 15.30
CA GLN A 84 -8.98 -23.01 16.13
C GLN A 84 -7.45 -23.21 16.13
N ASN A 85 -6.70 -22.42 15.35
CA ASN A 85 -5.27 -22.60 15.23
C ASN A 85 -4.54 -21.95 16.41
N THR A 86 -3.88 -22.76 17.24
CA THR A 86 -3.02 -22.31 18.36
C THR A 86 -1.53 -22.41 18.02
N ASN A 87 -1.18 -22.60 16.74
CA ASN A 87 0.22 -22.57 16.33
C ASN A 87 0.63 -21.15 15.99
N THR A 88 1.80 -20.74 16.48
CA THR A 88 2.44 -19.50 16.08
C THR A 88 2.90 -19.58 14.62
N PHE A 89 2.61 -18.53 13.85
CA PHE A 89 3.14 -18.40 12.48
C PHE A 89 3.10 -16.95 12.01
N GLU A 90 3.88 -16.68 10.96
CA GLU A 90 3.83 -15.44 10.21
C GLU A 90 3.86 -15.72 8.69
N SER A 91 3.11 -14.94 7.93
CA SER A 91 3.01 -15.06 6.49
C SER A 91 2.89 -13.68 5.85
N TYR A 92 3.85 -13.36 4.99
CA TYR A 92 3.91 -12.10 4.27
C TYR A 92 3.80 -12.36 2.77
N HIS A 93 2.73 -11.87 2.14
CA HIS A 93 2.54 -12.04 0.71
C HIS A 93 3.67 -11.43 -0.11
N LYS A 94 3.94 -12.04 -1.27
CA LYS A 94 4.83 -11.45 -2.27
C LYS A 94 4.28 -10.08 -2.67
N LEU A 95 5.19 -9.16 -2.99
CA LEU A 95 4.80 -7.91 -3.61
C LEU A 95 4.11 -8.20 -4.94
N ASP A 96 3.12 -7.38 -5.29
CA ASP A 96 2.45 -7.49 -6.58
C ASP A 96 3.31 -6.91 -7.72
N LYS A 97 2.77 -6.91 -8.95
CA LYS A 97 3.47 -6.43 -10.15
C LYS A 97 3.83 -4.94 -10.11
N LEU A 98 3.20 -4.15 -9.23
CA LEU A 98 3.48 -2.73 -9.01
C LEU A 98 4.41 -2.52 -7.80
N GLY A 99 4.94 -3.59 -7.22
CA GLY A 99 5.81 -3.55 -6.04
C GLY A 99 5.06 -3.25 -4.74
N ARG A 100 3.74 -3.42 -4.71
CA ARG A 100 2.89 -3.11 -3.56
C ARG A 100 2.82 -4.31 -2.62
N CYS A 101 2.76 -4.05 -1.30
CA CYS A 101 2.59 -5.13 -0.33
C CYS A 101 1.23 -5.82 -0.50
N GLY A 102 1.23 -7.15 -0.33
CA GLY A 102 0.00 -7.92 -0.17
C GLY A 102 -0.39 -8.07 1.31
N VAL A 103 -1.23 -9.06 1.59
CA VAL A 103 -1.70 -9.39 2.93
C VAL A 103 -0.53 -9.84 3.82
N ALA A 104 -0.46 -9.28 5.03
CA ALA A 104 0.31 -9.82 6.14
C ALA A 104 -0.64 -10.55 7.09
N TYR A 105 -0.31 -11.79 7.44
CA TYR A 105 -1.15 -12.66 8.27
C TYR A 105 -0.29 -13.44 9.25
N ALA A 106 -0.64 -13.40 10.53
CA ALA A 106 0.07 -14.09 11.58
C ALA A 106 -0.90 -14.64 12.62
N ASN A 107 -0.42 -15.61 13.39
CA ASN A 107 -0.99 -15.94 14.68
C ASN A 107 0.07 -15.59 15.72
N VAL A 108 -0.01 -14.36 16.22
CA VAL A 108 1.01 -13.77 17.07
C VAL A 108 0.84 -14.24 18.49
N SER A 109 1.96 -14.38 19.19
CA SER A 109 2.04 -14.88 20.56
C SER A 109 3.23 -14.24 21.26
N LYS A 110 3.52 -14.65 22.49
CA LYS A 110 4.70 -14.17 23.21
C LYS A 110 5.99 -14.52 22.46
N ASP A 111 6.00 -15.62 21.71
CA ASP A 111 7.16 -16.12 20.97
C ASP A 111 7.51 -15.26 19.75
N THR A 112 6.54 -14.52 19.20
CA THR A 112 6.77 -13.61 18.06
C THR A 112 7.14 -12.20 18.52
N MET A 113 6.99 -11.88 19.80
CA MET A 113 7.31 -10.54 20.31
C MET A 113 8.83 -10.30 20.35
N PRO A 114 9.28 -9.05 20.13
CA PRO A 114 10.70 -8.73 20.09
C PRO A 114 11.35 -8.89 21.47
N THR A 115 12.55 -9.47 21.48
CA THR A 115 13.45 -9.52 22.64
C THR A 115 14.52 -8.44 22.61
N GLU A 116 14.62 -7.69 21.50
CA GLU A 116 15.61 -6.65 21.26
C GLU A 116 14.97 -5.31 20.91
N ALA A 117 15.77 -4.25 20.84
CA ALA A 117 15.31 -2.95 20.38
C ALA A 117 15.13 -2.94 18.85
N ARG A 118 14.14 -2.17 18.39
CA ARG A 118 13.88 -1.99 16.96
C ARG A 118 15.05 -1.32 16.26
N GLY A 119 15.57 -1.94 15.20
CA GLY A 119 16.63 -1.40 14.37
C GLY A 119 16.16 -0.41 13.30
N GLU A 120 17.10 0.07 12.49
CA GLU A 120 16.79 1.00 11.40
C GLU A 120 16.09 0.32 10.21
N ILE A 121 15.15 1.05 9.61
CA ILE A 121 14.42 0.63 8.39
C ILE A 121 14.50 1.66 7.25
N GLY A 122 15.39 2.65 7.41
CA GLY A 122 15.55 3.81 6.53
C GLY A 122 15.95 3.47 5.10
N GLN A 123 16.33 2.24 4.79
CA GLN A 123 16.66 1.69 3.47
C GLN A 123 15.43 1.23 2.67
N ILE A 124 14.30 0.94 3.32
CA ILE A 124 13.12 0.42 2.64
C ILE A 124 12.38 1.55 1.92
N ARG A 125 11.97 1.31 0.68
CA ARG A 125 11.20 2.25 -0.16
C ARG A 125 9.97 1.52 -0.68
N PRO A 126 8.84 1.54 0.04
CA PRO A 126 7.60 0.92 -0.44
C PRO A 126 7.09 1.59 -1.72
N SER A 127 6.07 0.99 -2.35
CA SER A 127 5.39 1.60 -3.48
C SER A 127 4.89 3.02 -3.15
N GLY A 128 5.05 3.96 -4.09
CA GLY A 128 4.65 5.36 -3.92
C GLY A 128 5.51 6.16 -2.93
N TRP A 129 6.61 5.59 -2.43
CA TRP A 129 7.44 6.25 -1.43
C TRP A 129 8.23 7.43 -1.99
N HIS A 130 8.14 8.57 -1.30
CA HIS A 130 9.13 9.63 -1.32
C HIS A 130 9.06 10.45 -0.02
N THR A 131 10.10 11.22 0.25
CA THR A 131 10.18 12.02 1.47
C THR A 131 9.42 13.33 1.29
N VAL A 132 8.35 13.54 2.06
CA VAL A 132 7.57 14.79 2.07
C VAL A 132 7.53 15.36 3.47
N LYS A 133 7.63 16.69 3.58
CA LYS A 133 7.57 17.42 4.85
C LYS A 133 6.47 18.48 4.87
N TYR A 134 5.76 18.57 5.99
CA TYR A 134 4.79 19.62 6.29
C TYR A 134 5.00 20.16 7.70
N THR A 135 5.85 21.18 7.83
CA THR A 135 6.19 21.79 9.12
C THR A 135 4.98 22.45 9.77
N GLY A 136 4.73 22.11 11.04
CA GLY A 136 3.61 22.67 11.82
C GLY A 136 2.24 22.08 11.47
N VAL A 137 2.17 21.09 10.58
CA VAL A 137 0.91 20.40 10.20
C VAL A 137 0.96 18.93 10.54
N VAL A 138 2.11 18.28 10.30
CA VAL A 138 2.31 16.87 10.63
C VAL A 138 3.25 16.76 11.81
N ASP A 139 2.87 15.98 12.82
CA ASP A 139 3.75 15.67 13.94
C ASP A 139 5.07 15.02 13.45
N GLY A 140 6.20 15.51 13.95
CA GLY A 140 7.51 15.12 13.44
C GLY A 140 7.83 15.61 12.02
N ASN A 141 7.00 16.46 11.42
CA ASN A 141 7.13 17.09 10.09
C ASN A 141 7.08 16.17 8.87
N TYR A 142 7.27 14.85 8.99
CA TYR A 142 7.28 13.93 7.83
C TYR A 142 5.90 13.31 7.60
N LEU A 143 5.36 13.46 6.38
CA LEU A 143 4.05 12.91 6.03
C LEU A 143 4.04 11.38 6.13
N TYR A 144 5.01 10.74 5.47
CA TYR A 144 5.02 9.29 5.31
C TYR A 144 5.97 8.59 6.29
N ASN A 145 5.45 7.56 6.94
CA ASN A 145 6.17 6.54 7.66
C ASN A 145 6.29 5.28 6.80
N ARG A 146 7.36 4.53 7.02
CA ARG A 146 7.46 3.13 6.57
C ARG A 146 6.59 2.32 7.54
N CYS A 147 5.31 2.30 7.24
CA CYS A 147 4.28 1.77 8.11
C CYS A 147 4.30 0.25 8.03
N HIS A 148 4.49 -0.40 9.18
CA HIS A 148 4.38 -1.84 9.29
C HIS A 148 2.94 -2.28 9.02
N LEU A 149 2.72 -3.40 8.33
CA LEU A 149 1.40 -4.03 8.27
C LEU A 149 1.11 -4.78 9.56
N ILE A 150 2.06 -5.59 10.02
CA ILE A 150 2.07 -6.14 11.37
C ILE A 150 3.24 -5.52 12.12
N ALA A 151 2.93 -4.84 13.23
CA ALA A 151 3.90 -4.05 13.99
C ALA A 151 5.05 -4.88 14.54
N TYR A 152 6.22 -4.24 14.64
CA TYR A 152 7.41 -4.81 15.28
C TYR A 152 7.13 -5.36 16.68
N CYS A 153 6.26 -4.71 17.46
CA CYS A 153 5.92 -5.17 18.81
C CYS A 153 5.14 -6.49 18.85
N LEU A 154 4.61 -6.95 17.70
CA LEU A 154 3.87 -8.20 17.58
C LEU A 154 4.70 -9.33 16.95
N THR A 155 5.67 -9.01 16.09
CA THR A 155 6.39 -10.01 15.27
C THR A 155 7.91 -9.88 15.24
N ALA A 156 8.49 -8.87 15.88
CA ALA A 156 9.93 -8.54 15.79
C ALA A 156 10.45 -8.28 14.36
N GLU A 157 9.58 -8.27 13.35
CA GLU A 157 9.95 -8.08 11.95
C GLU A 157 10.36 -6.63 11.69
N ASN A 158 11.66 -6.41 11.49
CA ASN A 158 12.21 -5.07 11.37
C ASN A 158 12.07 -4.50 9.94
N ALA A 159 13.00 -4.80 9.03
CA ALA A 159 13.10 -4.18 7.70
C ALA A 159 12.52 -5.04 6.55
N ASN A 160 11.42 -5.76 6.81
CA ASN A 160 10.81 -6.65 5.83
C ASN A 160 10.04 -5.88 4.75
N LYS A 161 10.53 -5.92 3.51
CA LYS A 161 9.93 -5.24 2.35
C LYS A 161 8.48 -5.65 2.06
N LYS A 162 8.05 -6.83 2.50
CA LYS A 162 6.68 -7.34 2.33
C LYS A 162 5.72 -6.93 3.46
N ASN A 163 6.25 -6.27 4.48
CA ASN A 163 5.52 -5.83 5.67
C ASN A 163 5.53 -4.30 5.82
N LEU A 164 5.98 -3.55 4.80
CA LEU A 164 6.17 -2.10 4.90
C LEU A 164 5.49 -1.38 3.74
N ILE A 165 4.54 -0.50 4.05
CA ILE A 165 3.84 0.36 3.09
C ILE A 165 4.15 1.84 3.31
N THR A 166 3.87 2.65 2.29
CA THR A 166 3.84 4.12 2.40
C THR A 166 2.56 4.50 3.15
N GLY A 167 2.66 4.69 4.47
CA GLY A 167 1.55 5.08 5.34
C GLY A 167 1.76 6.48 5.88
N THR A 168 0.70 7.26 6.07
CA THR A 168 0.81 8.56 6.74
C THR A 168 1.21 8.38 8.21
N ARG A 169 1.83 9.41 8.78
CA ARG A 169 2.10 9.49 10.22
C ARG A 169 0.81 9.33 11.03
N TYR A 170 -0.27 9.96 10.58
CA TYR A 170 -1.59 9.84 11.22
C TYR A 170 -2.17 8.42 11.18
N MET A 171 -2.12 7.72 10.04
CA MET A 171 -2.57 6.32 10.00
C MET A 171 -1.72 5.44 10.92
N ASN A 172 -0.40 5.61 10.87
CA ASN A 172 0.53 4.82 11.67
C ASN A 172 0.28 4.99 13.18
N ASN A 173 0.12 6.23 13.65
CA ASN A 173 0.03 6.53 15.07
C ASN A 173 -1.40 6.55 15.62
N GLU A 174 -2.34 7.15 14.91
CA GLU A 174 -3.73 7.31 15.38
C GLU A 174 -4.65 6.22 14.85
N GLY A 175 -4.32 5.63 13.70
CA GLY A 175 -5.11 4.59 13.06
C GLY A 175 -4.76 3.19 13.57
N MET A 176 -3.48 2.80 13.50
CA MET A 176 -3.04 1.42 13.73
C MET A 176 -2.56 1.17 15.15
N LEU A 177 -1.69 2.02 15.70
CA LEU A 177 -1.03 1.82 16.99
C LEU A 177 -1.97 1.47 18.16
N PRO A 178 -3.17 2.08 18.32
CA PRO A 178 -4.07 1.73 19.43
C PRO A 178 -4.50 0.25 19.41
N TYR A 179 -4.68 -0.33 18.22
CA TYR A 179 -5.06 -1.74 18.06
C TYR A 179 -3.87 -2.67 18.27
N GLU A 180 -2.69 -2.26 17.80
CA GLU A 180 -1.43 -2.99 17.95
C GLU A 180 -1.05 -3.09 19.43
N GLU A 181 -1.06 -1.98 20.17
CA GLU A 181 -0.76 -1.98 21.59
C GLU A 181 -1.80 -2.75 22.41
N LYS A 182 -3.09 -2.64 22.05
CA LYS A 182 -4.14 -3.42 22.71
C LYS A 182 -3.88 -4.92 22.55
N THR A 183 -3.49 -5.34 21.35
CA THR A 183 -3.16 -6.74 21.04
C THR A 183 -1.90 -7.19 21.78
N ALA A 184 -0.82 -6.40 21.73
CA ALA A 184 0.43 -6.71 22.41
C ALA A 184 0.24 -6.85 23.93
N ARG A 185 -0.52 -5.93 24.56
CA ARG A 185 -0.85 -6.00 26.00
C ARG A 185 -1.68 -7.23 26.35
N TYR A 186 -2.57 -7.67 25.47
CA TYR A 186 -3.36 -8.87 25.70
C TYR A 186 -2.44 -10.10 25.70
N ILE A 187 -1.62 -10.26 24.67
CA ILE A 187 -0.65 -11.37 24.55
C ILE A 187 0.27 -11.42 25.77
N ASP A 188 0.81 -10.26 26.17
CA ASP A 188 1.69 -10.14 27.34
C ASP A 188 1.05 -10.61 28.65
N LYS A 189 -0.23 -10.32 28.84
CA LYS A 189 -0.96 -10.65 30.08
C LYS A 189 -1.46 -12.08 30.14
N THR A 190 -1.80 -12.67 29.00
CA THR A 190 -2.52 -13.96 28.98
C THR A 190 -1.69 -15.10 28.38
N ASN A 191 -0.59 -14.78 27.69
CA ASN A 191 0.19 -15.74 26.92
C ASN A 191 -0.62 -16.44 25.81
N ASN A 192 -1.77 -15.87 25.42
CA ASN A 192 -2.65 -16.41 24.39
C ASN A 192 -2.20 -15.99 22.99
N HIS A 193 -2.67 -16.72 21.99
CA HIS A 193 -2.50 -16.39 20.59
C HIS A 193 -3.56 -15.40 20.10
N VAL A 194 -3.16 -14.55 19.16
CA VAL A 194 -4.08 -13.68 18.42
C VAL A 194 -3.85 -13.87 16.92
N LEU A 195 -4.88 -14.36 16.22
CA LEU A 195 -4.93 -14.30 14.77
C LEU A 195 -4.99 -12.83 14.37
N TYR A 196 -4.05 -12.41 13.54
CA TYR A 196 -3.86 -11.02 13.17
C TYR A 196 -3.62 -10.91 11.68
N ARG A 197 -4.48 -10.19 10.96
CA ARG A 197 -4.39 -10.02 9.51
C ARG A 197 -4.53 -8.56 9.16
N VAL A 198 -3.58 -8.06 8.38
CA VAL A 198 -3.60 -6.70 7.85
C VAL A 198 -3.53 -6.74 6.33
N THR A 199 -4.56 -6.19 5.70
CA THR A 199 -4.74 -6.16 4.25
C THR A 199 -4.67 -4.71 3.76
N PRO A 200 -3.60 -4.31 3.06
CA PRO A 200 -3.57 -3.00 2.40
C PRO A 200 -4.62 -2.92 1.31
N VAL A 201 -5.32 -1.79 1.22
CA VAL A 201 -6.40 -1.59 0.25
C VAL A 201 -5.98 -0.55 -0.78
N PHE A 202 -5.66 -1.01 -1.99
CA PHE A 202 -5.35 -0.16 -3.13
C PHE A 202 -6.56 -0.03 -4.06
N GLU A 203 -6.80 1.19 -4.54
CA GLU A 203 -7.78 1.44 -5.59
C GLU A 203 -7.08 1.37 -6.96
N GLY A 204 -7.51 0.45 -7.82
CA GLY A 204 -6.93 0.27 -9.16
C GLY A 204 -5.40 0.09 -9.12
N SER A 205 -4.70 0.92 -9.89
CA SER A 205 -3.23 0.92 -10.00
C SER A 205 -2.52 1.84 -9.00
N ASN A 206 -3.22 2.35 -7.97
CA ASN A 206 -2.62 3.24 -6.99
C ASN A 206 -1.42 2.60 -6.30
N LEU A 207 -0.33 3.37 -6.15
CA LEU A 207 0.89 2.93 -5.50
C LEU A 207 0.85 3.11 -3.98
N VAL A 208 0.00 4.00 -3.48
CA VAL A 208 -0.27 4.20 -2.05
C VAL A 208 -1.64 3.62 -1.72
N ALA A 209 -1.72 2.86 -0.63
CA ALA A 209 -2.98 2.28 -0.18
C ALA A 209 -3.91 3.40 0.32
N SER A 210 -5.21 3.29 0.06
CA SER A 210 -6.24 4.16 0.64
C SER A 210 -6.34 4.00 2.17
N GLY A 211 -5.91 2.84 2.68
CA GLY A 211 -5.97 2.44 4.07
C GLY A 211 -5.58 0.98 4.22
N VAL A 212 -5.73 0.45 5.43
CA VAL A 212 -5.54 -0.97 5.74
C VAL A 212 -6.78 -1.51 6.44
N LEU A 213 -7.20 -2.72 6.08
CA LEU A 213 -8.12 -3.51 6.90
C LEU A 213 -7.30 -4.27 7.93
N MET A 214 -7.59 -4.04 9.22
CA MET A 214 -6.99 -4.76 10.35
C MET A 214 -8.04 -5.68 10.98
N GLU A 215 -7.68 -6.95 11.12
CA GLU A 215 -8.51 -8.00 11.69
C GLU A 215 -7.74 -8.67 12.83
N ALA A 216 -8.38 -8.84 13.98
CA ALA A 216 -7.80 -9.61 15.07
C ALA A 216 -8.81 -10.46 15.83
N TYR A 217 -8.37 -11.63 16.28
CA TYR A 217 -9.18 -12.56 17.08
C TYR A 217 -8.28 -13.34 18.05
N SER A 218 -8.51 -13.22 19.35
CA SER A 218 -7.84 -14.03 20.36
C SER A 218 -8.38 -15.46 20.35
N VAL A 219 -7.48 -16.44 20.26
CA VAL A 219 -7.84 -17.83 19.90
C VAL A 219 -8.42 -18.57 21.11
N GLU A 220 -7.67 -18.64 22.20
CA GLU A 220 -7.94 -19.49 23.38
C GLU A 220 -9.19 -19.04 24.14
N ASP A 221 -9.46 -17.73 24.18
CA ASP A 221 -10.62 -17.16 24.85
C ASP A 221 -11.80 -16.90 23.91
N GLN A 222 -11.73 -17.39 22.68
CA GLN A 222 -12.76 -17.29 21.65
C GLN A 222 -13.16 -15.83 21.34
N GLY A 223 -12.17 -14.94 21.27
CA GLY A 223 -12.36 -13.54 20.92
C GLY A 223 -12.88 -12.66 22.06
N LYS A 224 -12.90 -13.14 23.31
CA LYS A 224 -13.39 -12.36 24.46
C LYS A 224 -12.46 -11.17 24.77
N GLY A 225 -11.14 -11.35 24.67
CA GLY A 225 -10.15 -10.31 24.91
C GLY A 225 -9.88 -9.45 23.68
N ILE A 226 -9.64 -10.07 22.53
CA ILE A 226 -9.39 -9.40 21.25
C ILE A 226 -10.35 -9.91 20.20
N CYS A 227 -11.22 -9.03 19.70
CA CYS A 227 -12.02 -9.28 18.51
C CYS A 227 -12.31 -7.94 17.85
N PHE A 228 -11.73 -7.71 16.66
CA PHE A 228 -12.03 -6.52 15.88
C PHE A 228 -11.86 -6.74 14.38
N CYS A 229 -12.57 -5.92 13.61
CA CYS A 229 -12.37 -5.73 12.19
C CYS A 229 -12.55 -4.24 11.90
N THR A 230 -11.46 -3.58 11.57
CA THR A 230 -11.40 -2.13 11.48
C THR A 230 -10.65 -1.73 10.22
N TYR A 231 -11.16 -0.72 9.52
CA TYR A 231 -10.43 -0.05 8.46
C TYR A 231 -9.75 1.21 9.01
N CYS A 232 -8.43 1.30 8.84
CA CYS A 232 -7.61 2.44 9.23
C CYS A 232 -7.29 3.27 7.99
N TYR A 233 -7.71 4.54 7.99
CA TYR A 233 -7.59 5.41 6.82
C TYR A 233 -6.15 5.89 6.62
N ASN A 234 -5.61 5.72 5.41
CA ASN A 234 -4.31 6.28 5.04
C ASN A 234 -4.44 7.75 4.64
N VAL A 235 -4.86 8.57 5.59
CA VAL A 235 -5.10 10.02 5.42
C VAL A 235 -4.21 10.80 6.37
N GLN A 236 -4.07 12.10 6.14
CA GLN A 236 -3.41 13.00 7.07
C GLN A 236 -4.25 14.28 7.17
N PRO A 237 -4.78 14.62 8.36
CA PRO A 237 -5.49 15.89 8.54
C PRO A 237 -4.67 17.07 8.02
N GLY A 238 -5.30 17.91 7.19
CA GLY A 238 -4.67 19.07 6.56
C GLY A 238 -3.85 18.78 5.29
N VAL A 239 -3.75 17.54 4.83
CA VAL A 239 -2.99 17.16 3.63
C VAL A 239 -3.86 16.30 2.69
N ALA A 240 -3.92 16.68 1.41
CA ALA A 240 -4.46 15.88 0.33
C ALA A 240 -3.36 15.00 -0.27
N ILE A 241 -3.69 13.75 -0.57
CA ILE A 241 -2.77 12.74 -1.10
C ILE A 241 -3.26 12.29 -2.48
N ASP A 242 -2.36 12.29 -3.45
CA ASP A 242 -2.52 11.55 -4.69
C ASP A 242 -2.06 10.10 -4.47
N TYR A 243 -3.03 9.19 -4.29
CA TYR A 243 -2.73 7.78 -4.04
C TYR A 243 -2.10 7.07 -5.24
N ALA A 244 -2.22 7.62 -6.46
CA ALA A 244 -1.61 7.04 -7.64
C ALA A 244 -0.08 7.08 -7.56
N THR A 245 0.45 8.20 -7.07
CA THR A 245 1.90 8.51 -7.11
C THR A 245 2.54 8.60 -5.71
N GLY A 246 1.73 8.92 -4.70
CA GLY A 246 2.15 9.34 -3.37
C GLY A 246 2.34 10.84 -3.24
N ASP A 247 2.15 11.64 -4.30
CA ASP A 247 2.30 13.11 -4.22
C ASP A 247 1.27 13.69 -3.24
N SER A 248 1.53 14.89 -2.73
CA SER A 248 0.62 15.52 -1.75
C SER A 248 0.70 17.04 -1.78
N HIS A 249 -0.34 17.67 -1.23
CA HIS A 249 -0.39 19.11 -1.00
C HIS A 249 -1.24 19.42 0.24
N LEU A 250 -1.08 20.61 0.84
CA LEU A 250 -1.95 21.04 1.93
C LEU A 250 -3.40 21.20 1.43
N ASN A 251 -4.36 20.74 2.22
CA ASN A 251 -5.76 21.02 1.97
C ASN A 251 -5.97 22.54 2.01
N GLY A 252 -6.56 23.10 0.96
CA GLY A 252 -6.94 24.51 0.96
C GLY A 252 -7.85 24.80 2.17
N LYS A 253 -7.50 25.78 2.99
CA LYS A 253 -8.40 26.26 4.05
C LYS A 253 -9.64 26.82 3.37
N ASN A 254 -10.79 26.13 3.47
CA ASN A 254 -12.08 26.79 3.30
C ASN A 254 -12.30 27.68 4.53
N ASN A 255 -11.77 28.90 4.46
CA ASN A 255 -12.33 30.01 5.21
C ASN A 255 -12.54 31.17 4.24
N GLN A 256 -13.80 31.59 4.18
CA GLN A 256 -14.26 32.85 3.64
C GLN A 256 -13.30 33.98 4.03
N ASN A 257 -13.02 34.88 3.10
CA ASN A 257 -12.07 36.01 3.18
C ASN A 257 -10.57 35.66 3.18
N SER A 258 -10.06 35.29 2.00
CA SER A 258 -8.82 35.85 1.48
C SER A 258 -8.76 35.64 -0.03
N HIS A 259 -9.14 36.68 -0.79
CA HIS A 259 -8.69 36.83 -2.16
C HIS A 259 -7.16 36.83 -2.18
N ASN A 260 -6.59 36.06 -3.11
CA ASN A 260 -5.17 35.91 -3.42
C ASN A 260 -4.34 35.12 -2.40
N SER A 261 -3.99 33.87 -2.75
CA SER A 261 -2.60 33.47 -3.07
C SER A 261 -2.39 31.94 -3.12
N SER A 262 -3.03 31.22 -4.04
CA SER A 262 -2.53 29.88 -4.44
C SER A 262 -2.95 29.44 -5.86
N ALA A 263 -3.46 30.36 -6.68
CA ALA A 263 -3.76 30.10 -8.10
C ALA A 263 -2.56 30.36 -9.04
N LYS A 264 -1.32 30.04 -8.63
CA LYS A 264 -0.13 30.40 -9.41
C LYS A 264 0.81 29.26 -9.85
N GLU A 265 0.36 28.02 -9.82
CA GLU A 265 1.02 26.95 -10.60
C GLU A 265 0.28 26.53 -11.87
N HIS A 266 -0.94 27.05 -12.09
CA HIS A 266 -1.73 26.82 -13.30
C HIS A 266 -2.12 28.09 -14.08
N ALA A 267 -1.66 29.27 -13.65
CA ALA A 267 -1.93 30.53 -14.36
C ALA A 267 -0.78 30.93 -15.30
N SER A 268 -1.14 31.46 -16.48
CA SER A 268 -0.20 32.12 -17.40
C SER A 268 0.53 33.27 -16.69
N ALA A 269 1.86 33.20 -16.63
CA ALA A 269 2.71 34.19 -15.96
C ALA A 269 3.74 34.77 -16.94
N VAL A 270 4.23 35.97 -16.62
CA VAL A 270 5.28 36.63 -17.40
C VAL A 270 6.65 36.23 -16.83
N TYR A 271 7.48 35.63 -17.67
CA TYR A 271 8.85 35.23 -17.39
C TYR A 271 9.83 35.97 -18.28
N ILE A 272 11.07 36.07 -17.82
CA ILE A 272 12.21 36.54 -18.62
C ILE A 272 13.14 35.35 -18.86
N LEU A 273 13.34 34.99 -20.12
CA LEU A 273 14.17 33.89 -20.56
C LEU A 273 15.58 34.41 -20.89
N ASN A 274 16.58 33.65 -20.47
CA ASN A 274 17.93 33.72 -20.98
C ASN A 274 18.09 32.65 -22.07
N THR A 275 18.15 33.07 -23.34
CA THR A 275 18.20 32.16 -24.49
C THR A 275 19.54 31.41 -24.60
N ASN A 276 20.61 31.97 -24.04
CA ASN A 276 21.94 31.34 -23.99
C ASN A 276 22.00 30.26 -22.91
N THR A 277 21.69 30.60 -21.65
CA THR A 277 21.82 29.65 -20.54
C THR A 277 20.64 28.71 -20.36
N LYS A 278 19.59 28.85 -21.19
CA LYS A 278 18.31 28.16 -21.05
C LYS A 278 17.73 28.27 -19.63
N LYS A 279 17.83 29.45 -19.02
CA LYS A 279 17.22 29.73 -17.70
C LYS A 279 16.03 30.68 -17.84
N PHE A 280 15.01 30.51 -17.02
CA PHE A 280 13.92 31.48 -16.92
C PHE A 280 13.85 32.10 -15.53
N HIS A 281 13.37 33.34 -15.48
CA HIS A 281 13.41 34.23 -14.33
C HIS A 281 12.07 34.95 -14.14
N LYS A 282 11.78 35.40 -12.92
CA LYS A 282 10.75 36.44 -12.70
C LYS A 282 11.23 37.79 -13.25
N PRO A 283 10.35 38.68 -13.73
CA PRO A 283 10.75 39.97 -14.32
C PRO A 283 11.60 40.86 -13.42
N ASP A 284 11.43 40.75 -12.12
CA ASP A 284 12.10 41.50 -11.05
C ASP A 284 13.38 40.82 -10.52
N CYS A 285 13.74 39.64 -11.03
CA CYS A 285 14.90 38.90 -10.56
C CYS A 285 16.20 39.70 -10.73
N TYR A 286 17.03 39.76 -9.68
CA TYR A 286 18.35 40.40 -9.71
C TYR A 286 19.22 39.94 -10.90
N SER A 287 19.23 38.64 -11.20
CA SER A 287 20.00 38.08 -12.31
C SER A 287 19.52 38.54 -13.69
N VAL A 288 18.30 39.08 -13.81
CA VAL A 288 17.83 39.72 -15.05
C VAL A 288 18.58 41.03 -15.29
N LYS A 289 18.90 41.81 -14.26
CA LYS A 289 19.65 43.08 -14.40
C LYS A 289 21.05 42.86 -14.95
N GLN A 290 21.66 41.73 -14.60
CA GLN A 290 23.00 41.31 -15.07
C GLN A 290 22.96 40.60 -16.43
N MET A 291 21.78 40.33 -16.98
CA MET A 291 21.62 39.62 -18.24
C MET A 291 21.80 40.56 -19.43
N SER A 292 22.67 40.18 -20.37
CA SER A 292 22.83 40.89 -21.65
C SER A 292 21.49 40.98 -22.41
N SER A 293 21.19 42.16 -22.95
CA SER A 293 19.93 42.45 -23.66
C SER A 293 19.69 41.52 -24.85
N LYS A 294 20.73 41.17 -25.60
CA LYS A 294 20.65 40.24 -26.76
C LYS A 294 20.19 38.82 -26.41
N ASN A 295 20.37 38.39 -25.16
CA ASN A 295 19.99 37.06 -24.69
C ASN A 295 18.66 37.04 -23.93
N ARG A 296 18.01 38.19 -23.77
CA ARG A 296 16.82 38.37 -22.94
C ARG A 296 15.56 38.29 -23.79
N LYS A 297 14.65 37.36 -23.48
CA LYS A 297 13.34 37.25 -24.14
C LYS A 297 12.21 37.24 -23.12
N LYS A 298 11.18 38.07 -23.30
CA LYS A 298 9.96 38.04 -22.49
C LYS A 298 9.06 36.90 -22.97
N TYR A 299 8.50 36.14 -22.05
CA TYR A 299 7.57 35.05 -22.32
C TYR A 299 6.35 35.18 -21.41
N LYS A 300 5.14 35.05 -21.96
CA LYS A 300 3.89 35.03 -21.18
C LYS A 300 3.22 33.69 -21.43
N GLY A 301 3.13 32.85 -20.40
CA GLY A 301 2.59 31.50 -20.55
C GLY A 301 2.85 30.62 -19.34
N LEU A 302 2.74 29.32 -19.56
CA LEU A 302 2.81 28.34 -18.48
C LEU A 302 4.26 27.96 -18.16
N ARG A 303 4.59 27.94 -16.86
CA ARG A 303 5.87 27.45 -16.33
C ARG A 303 6.24 26.05 -16.87
N LYS A 304 5.27 25.14 -16.86
CA LYS A 304 5.43 23.75 -17.32
C LYS A 304 5.87 23.67 -18.79
N LYS A 305 5.42 24.61 -19.63
CA LYS A 305 5.83 24.67 -21.04
C LYS A 305 7.30 25.05 -21.17
N LEU A 306 7.80 26.00 -20.38
CA LEU A 306 9.23 26.37 -20.38
C LEU A 306 10.13 25.21 -19.96
N ILE A 307 9.72 24.46 -18.93
CA ILE A 307 10.47 23.26 -18.50
C ILE A 307 10.48 22.20 -19.61
N LYS A 308 9.34 21.96 -20.27
CA LYS A 308 9.24 21.05 -21.41
C LYS A 308 10.09 21.51 -22.60
N ASP A 309 10.16 22.81 -22.84
CA ASP A 309 10.95 23.42 -23.92
C ASP A 309 12.46 23.53 -23.55
N GLY A 310 12.88 22.85 -22.46
CA GLY A 310 14.28 22.69 -22.06
C GLY A 310 14.86 23.83 -21.23
N TYR A 311 14.02 24.69 -20.65
CA TYR A 311 14.47 25.77 -19.77
C TYR A 311 14.40 25.39 -18.30
N SER A 312 15.42 25.76 -17.54
CA SER A 312 15.52 25.52 -16.10
C SER A 312 15.18 26.78 -15.30
N PRO A 313 14.50 26.67 -14.14
CA PRO A 313 14.20 27.82 -13.30
C PRO A 313 15.49 28.41 -12.72
N CYS A 314 15.55 29.74 -12.65
CA CYS A 314 16.63 30.42 -11.96
C CYS A 314 16.53 30.18 -10.44
N LYS A 315 17.58 29.59 -9.85
CA LYS A 315 17.66 29.30 -8.40
C LYS A 315 17.59 30.53 -7.49
N ASN A 316 17.85 31.73 -8.04
CA ASN A 316 17.86 32.97 -7.25
C ASN A 316 16.45 33.55 -7.04
N CYS A 317 15.57 33.48 -8.05
CA CYS A 317 14.20 34.00 -7.93
C CYS A 317 13.15 32.90 -7.77
N ASN A 318 13.56 31.64 -7.87
CA ASN A 318 12.71 30.44 -7.81
C ASN A 318 11.34 30.67 -8.51
N PRO A 319 11.36 30.89 -9.84
CA PRO A 319 10.20 31.25 -10.65
C PRO A 319 9.23 30.11 -10.95
#